data_AF-A0AB34UB80-F1
#
_entry.id   AF-A0AB34UB80-F1
#
_cell.length_a   1.000
_cell.length_b   1.000
_cell.length_c   1.000
_cell.angle_alpha   90.00
_cell.angle_beta   90.00
_cell.angle_gamma   90.00
#
_symmetry.space_group_name_H-M   'P 1'
#
loop_
_entity.id
_entity.type
_entity.pdbx_description
1 polymer ?
#
loop_
_entity_poly.entity_id
_entity_poly.type
_entity_poly.pdbx_seq_one_letter_code
_entity_poly.pdbx_strand_id
1 'polypeptide(L)'
;MADKISVNCQSKLTEAVTRMTAMFRDKKFVVVTMRAGKSRTLDQNALWFAMYKRISEMTQVGDPGEARKYCKLHIGVQILLNEDSGFQAEWYRVMRHLPYESKLDMMGGCHLFGPDGFPVTSLFNRAQGIQYTDRIVAHFSRHGVVFSDLLGEVAA
;
A
#
# COMPACT_ATOMS: atom_id res chain seq x y z
N MET A 1 7.58 -12.98 12.72
CA MET A 1 7.32 -11.65 12.11
C MET A 1 7.70 -10.61 13.14
N ALA A 2 8.49 -9.59 12.77
CA ALA A 2 8.84 -8.51 13.71
C ALA A 2 7.64 -7.56 13.82
N ASP A 3 7.07 -7.43 15.01
CA ASP A 3 5.99 -6.47 15.28
C ASP A 3 6.54 -5.04 15.14
N LYS A 4 6.11 -4.32 14.11
CA LYS A 4 6.50 -2.93 13.86
C LYS A 4 5.43 -2.00 14.44
N ILE A 5 5.79 -1.19 15.43
CA ILE A 5 4.94 -0.11 15.97
C ILE A 5 5.42 1.25 15.45
N SER A 6 4.49 2.05 14.92
CA SER A 6 4.78 3.44 14.55
C SER A 6 4.45 4.35 15.74
N VAL A 7 5.48 4.96 16.31
CA VAL A 7 5.33 5.89 17.45
C VAL A 7 5.17 7.30 16.90
N ASN A 8 3.93 7.75 16.72
CA ASN A 8 3.58 9.06 16.16
C ASN A 8 2.82 9.97 17.14
N CYS A 9 2.49 9.49 18.33
CA CYS A 9 1.81 10.25 19.37
C CYS A 9 2.10 9.66 20.76
N GLN A 10 1.72 10.39 21.81
CA GLN A 10 2.00 10.01 23.20
C GLN A 10 1.41 8.64 23.57
N SER A 11 0.19 8.32 23.12
CA SER A 11 -0.43 7.03 23.41
C SER A 11 0.33 5.87 22.76
N LYS A 12 0.81 6.04 21.53
CA LYS A 12 1.64 5.05 20.83
C LYS A 12 3.03 4.90 21.45
N LEU A 13 3.58 5.96 22.03
CA LEU A 13 4.82 5.89 22.81
C LEU A 13 4.63 5.02 24.05
N THR A 14 3.57 5.27 24.83
CA THR A 14 3.24 4.46 26.01
C THR A 14 3.04 2.99 25.62
N GLU A 15 2.29 2.72 24.55
CA GLU A 15 2.07 1.35 24.05
C GLU A 15 3.38 0.64 23.69
N ALA A 16 4.29 1.32 22.99
CA ALA A 16 5.58 0.76 22.62
C ALA A 16 6.43 0.39 23.85
N VAL A 17 6.48 1.28 24.85
CA VAL A 17 7.21 1.05 26.11
C VAL A 17 6.60 -0.13 26.87
N THR A 18 5.27 -0.18 27.00
CA THR A 18 4.58 -1.28 27.70
C THR A 18 4.89 -2.64 27.05
N ARG A 19 4.80 -2.73 25.71
CA ARG A 19 5.10 -3.97 24.98
C ARG A 19 6.56 -4.38 25.14
N MET A 20 7.48 -3.43 25.02
CA MET A 20 8.91 -3.66 25.20
C MET A 20 9.22 -4.18 26.62
N THR A 21 8.65 -3.56 27.65
CA THR A 21 8.82 -3.98 29.04
C THR A 21 8.25 -5.39 29.28
N ALA A 22 7.07 -5.70 28.74
CA ALA A 22 6.46 -7.01 28.86
C ALA A 22 7.33 -8.11 28.21
N MET A 23 7.82 -7.85 26.99
CA MET A 23 8.67 -8.80 26.25
C MET A 23 10.01 -9.04 26.98
N PHE A 24 10.62 -8.00 27.54
CA PHE A 24 11.83 -8.13 28.35
C PHE A 24 11.59 -8.94 29.62
N ARG A 25 10.47 -8.73 30.31
CA ARG A 25 10.15 -9.49 31.54
C ARG A 25 10.03 -10.99 31.27
N ASP A 26 9.42 -11.37 30.16
CA ASP A 26 9.24 -12.76 29.72
C ASP A 26 10.55 -13.37 29.22
N LYS A 27 11.17 -12.77 28.20
CA LYS A 27 12.32 -13.37 27.49
C LYS A 27 13.69 -13.01 28.07
N LYS A 28 13.77 -12.03 28.98
CA LYS A 28 15.01 -11.48 29.55
C LYS A 28 15.96 -10.79 28.56
N PHE A 29 15.58 -10.69 27.28
CA PHE A 29 16.27 -9.91 26.26
C PHE A 29 15.27 -9.39 25.23
N VAL A 30 15.53 -8.21 24.67
CA VAL A 30 14.75 -7.60 23.58
C VAL A 30 15.71 -6.91 22.62
N VAL A 31 15.56 -7.16 21.32
CA VAL A 31 16.28 -6.43 20.27
C VAL A 31 15.38 -5.31 19.79
N VAL A 32 15.82 -4.05 19.95
CA VAL A 32 15.07 -2.87 19.52
C VAL A 32 15.76 -2.25 18.31
N THR A 33 15.01 -2.02 17.23
CA THR A 33 15.47 -1.23 16.09
C THR A 33 14.67 0.06 16.02
N MET A 34 15.34 1.21 16.14
CA MET A 34 14.72 2.53 16.04
C MET A 34 15.26 3.22 14.79
N ARG A 35 14.37 3.87 14.04
CA ARG A 35 14.74 4.77 12.94
C ARG A 35 14.07 6.11 13.18
N ALA A 36 14.87 7.18 13.14
CA ALA A 36 14.37 8.54 13.24
C ALA A 36 13.62 8.94 11.96
N GLY A 37 12.60 9.78 12.10
CA GLY A 37 11.74 10.23 11.01
C GLY A 37 10.51 9.34 10.79
N LYS A 38 9.48 9.91 10.15
CA LYS A 38 8.33 9.13 9.69
C LYS A 38 8.81 8.12 8.65
N SER A 39 8.33 6.88 8.77
CA SER A 39 8.51 5.91 7.70
C SER A 39 7.84 6.49 6.46
N ARG A 40 8.61 6.92 5.45
CA ARG A 40 8.09 7.45 4.18
C ARG A 40 6.97 6.58 3.59
N THR A 41 7.04 5.28 3.81
CA THR A 41 5.99 4.30 3.46
C THR A 41 4.62 4.60 4.07
N LEU A 42 4.55 5.14 5.29
CA LEU A 42 3.29 5.50 5.95
C LEU A 42 2.65 6.74 5.30
N ASP A 43 3.44 7.78 5.03
CA ASP A 43 2.94 8.98 4.34
C ASP A 43 2.56 8.66 2.89
N GLN A 44 3.32 7.80 2.19
CA GLN A 44 2.95 7.30 0.86
C GLN A 44 1.67 6.47 0.88
N ASN A 45 1.48 5.59 1.87
CA ASN A 45 0.25 4.83 2.01
C ASN A 45 -0.94 5.75 2.30
N ALA A 46 -0.78 6.73 3.20
CA ALA A 46 -1.81 7.72 3.49
C ALA A 46 -2.20 8.52 2.25
N LEU A 47 -1.21 8.96 1.46
CA LEU A 47 -1.44 9.61 0.16
C LEU A 47 -2.24 8.71 -0.78
N TRP A 48 -1.86 7.44 -0.95
CA TRP A 48 -2.60 6.53 -1.83
C TRP A 48 -4.04 6.32 -1.37
N PHE A 49 -4.29 6.17 -0.06
CA PHE A 49 -5.66 6.09 0.46
C PHE A 49 -6.48 7.36 0.18
N ALA A 50 -5.87 8.54 0.32
CA ALA A 50 -6.52 9.79 -0.04
C ALA A 50 -6.81 9.87 -1.56
N MET A 51 -5.88 9.41 -2.40
CA MET A 51 -6.08 9.32 -3.85
C MET A 51 -7.21 8.36 -4.21
N TYR A 52 -7.29 7.17 -3.60
CA TYR A 52 -8.38 6.23 -3.85
C TYR A 52 -9.74 6.81 -3.48
N LYS A 53 -9.80 7.52 -2.35
CA LYS A 53 -11.00 8.24 -1.95
C LYS A 53 -11.39 9.30 -2.99
N ARG A 54 -10.44 10.14 -3.42
CA ARG A 54 -10.66 11.15 -4.46
C ARG A 54 -11.16 10.54 -5.78
N ILE A 55 -10.58 9.41 -6.19
CA ILE A 55 -11.01 8.67 -7.38
C ILE A 55 -12.46 8.18 -7.22
N SER A 56 -12.81 7.60 -6.07
CA SER A 56 -14.19 7.14 -5.80
C SER A 56 -15.22 8.29 -5.81
N GLU A 57 -14.82 9.49 -5.40
CA GLU A 57 -15.70 10.67 -5.35
C GLU A 57 -15.89 11.31 -6.73
N MET A 58 -14.91 11.20 -7.63
CA MET A 58 -14.90 11.90 -8.92
C MET A 58 -15.15 10.99 -10.13
N THR A 59 -15.22 9.67 -9.94
CA THR A 59 -15.38 8.69 -11.03
C THR A 59 -16.47 7.66 -10.70
N GLN A 60 -16.81 6.83 -11.68
CA GLN A 60 -17.75 5.71 -11.51
C GLN A 60 -17.05 4.39 -11.14
N VAL A 61 -15.81 4.43 -10.64
CA VAL A 61 -15.04 3.20 -10.32
C VAL A 61 -15.60 2.44 -9.11
N GLY A 62 -16.50 3.07 -8.34
CA GLY A 62 -17.06 2.52 -7.10
C GLY A 62 -16.47 3.20 -5.87
N ASP A 63 -16.49 2.49 -4.74
CA ASP A 63 -16.01 2.99 -3.46
C ASP A 63 -14.47 3.06 -3.38
N PRO A 64 -13.87 3.63 -2.31
CA PRO A 64 -12.41 3.70 -2.18
C PRO A 64 -11.71 2.32 -2.20
N GLY A 65 -12.38 1.26 -1.77
CA GLY A 65 -11.89 -0.11 -1.83
C GLY A 65 -11.82 -0.64 -3.25
N GLU A 66 -12.86 -0.39 -4.05
CA GLU A 66 -12.90 -0.71 -5.49
C GLU A 66 -11.86 0.10 -6.26
N ALA A 67 -11.72 1.39 -5.96
CA ALA A 67 -10.65 2.23 -6.52
C ALA A 67 -9.25 1.65 -6.18
N ARG A 68 -9.04 1.18 -4.95
CA ARG A 68 -7.79 0.52 -4.54
C ARG A 68 -7.55 -0.78 -5.32
N LYS A 69 -8.57 -1.65 -5.44
CA LYS A 69 -8.47 -2.91 -6.21
C LYS A 69 -8.08 -2.62 -7.66
N TYR A 70 -8.77 -1.67 -8.28
CA TYR A 70 -8.53 -1.25 -9.65
C TYR A 70 -7.09 -0.74 -9.84
N CYS A 71 -6.64 0.19 -9.00
CA CYS A 71 -5.29 0.74 -9.09
C CYS A 71 -4.21 -0.34 -8.89
N LYS A 72 -4.40 -1.24 -7.91
CA LYS A 72 -3.49 -2.37 -7.70
C LYS A 72 -3.37 -3.24 -8.95
N LEU A 73 -4.51 -3.66 -9.53
CA LEU A 73 -4.51 -4.57 -10.67
C LEU A 73 -3.98 -3.92 -11.96
N HIS A 74 -4.41 -2.70 -12.27
CA HIS A 74 -4.11 -2.09 -13.58
C HIS A 74 -2.80 -1.33 -13.61
N ILE A 75 -2.40 -0.76 -12.48
CA ILE A 75 -1.22 0.09 -12.41
C ILE A 75 -0.13 -0.66 -11.65
N GLY A 76 -0.44 -1.14 -10.44
CA GLY A 76 0.59 -1.68 -9.57
C GLY A 76 1.19 -3.00 -10.06
N VAL A 77 0.35 -3.93 -10.51
CA VAL A 77 0.81 -5.18 -11.12
C VAL A 77 1.63 -4.90 -12.38
N GLN A 78 1.21 -3.95 -13.22
CA GLN A 78 1.96 -3.61 -14.42
C GLN A 78 3.37 -3.09 -14.12
N ILE A 79 3.57 -2.37 -13.02
CA ILE A 79 4.90 -1.96 -12.58
C ILE A 79 5.77 -3.19 -12.28
N LEU A 80 5.26 -4.14 -11.48
CA LEU A 80 5.97 -5.37 -11.15
C LEU A 80 6.25 -6.24 -12.38
N LEU A 81 5.28 -6.37 -13.29
CA LEU A 81 5.46 -7.13 -14.53
C LEU A 81 6.59 -6.58 -15.41
N ASN A 82 6.86 -5.27 -15.36
CA ASN A 82 7.89 -4.64 -16.19
C ASN A 82 9.27 -4.69 -15.53
N GLU A 83 9.33 -4.70 -14.20
CA GLU A 83 10.58 -4.48 -13.45
C GLU A 83 11.07 -5.72 -12.68
N ASP A 84 10.25 -6.76 -12.56
CA ASP A 84 10.60 -8.02 -11.92
C ASP A 84 10.24 -9.21 -12.83
N SER A 85 11.26 -9.76 -13.49
CA SER A 85 11.10 -10.91 -14.40
C SER A 85 10.61 -12.19 -13.69
N GLY A 86 10.92 -12.36 -12.39
CA GLY A 86 10.46 -13.50 -11.60
C GLY A 86 8.96 -13.37 -11.29
N PHE A 87 8.56 -12.21 -10.80
CA PHE A 87 7.14 -11.88 -10.59
C PHE A 87 6.35 -12.04 -11.89
N GLN A 88 6.90 -11.56 -13.01
CA GLN A 88 6.27 -11.67 -14.32
C GLN A 88 6.00 -13.13 -14.72
N ALA A 89 7.00 -14.00 -14.61
CA ALA A 89 6.87 -15.41 -14.98
C ALA A 89 5.81 -16.11 -14.12
N GLU A 90 5.81 -15.88 -12.81
CA GLU A 90 4.84 -16.48 -11.89
C GLU A 90 3.43 -15.93 -12.11
N TRP A 91 3.29 -14.62 -12.30
CA TRP A 91 2.01 -13.98 -12.59
C TRP A 91 1.39 -14.57 -13.85
N TYR A 92 2.15 -14.71 -14.94
CA TYR A 92 1.61 -15.30 -16.17
C TYR A 92 1.28 -16.78 -16.05
N ARG A 93 1.99 -17.54 -15.20
CA ARG A 93 1.68 -18.95 -14.95
C ARG A 93 0.39 -19.10 -14.14
N VAL A 94 0.20 -18.28 -13.12
CA VAL A 94 -0.90 -18.42 -12.14
C VAL A 94 -2.14 -17.64 -12.56
N MET A 95 -1.98 -16.37 -12.92
CA MET A 95 -3.10 -15.44 -13.09
C MET A 95 -3.71 -15.49 -14.50
N ARG A 96 -3.00 -16.00 -15.52
CA ARG A 96 -3.45 -15.93 -16.93
C ARG A 96 -4.85 -16.51 -17.14
N HIS A 97 -5.17 -17.62 -16.50
CA HIS A 97 -6.43 -18.36 -16.72
C HIS A 97 -7.60 -17.83 -15.88
N LEU A 98 -7.34 -16.88 -14.96
CA LEU A 98 -8.38 -16.37 -14.09
C LEU A 98 -9.21 -15.28 -14.80
N PRO A 99 -10.54 -15.26 -14.62
CA PRO A 99 -11.38 -14.17 -15.08
C PRO A 99 -10.94 -12.83 -14.50
N TYR A 100 -11.26 -11.74 -15.21
CA TYR A 100 -10.92 -10.39 -14.78
C TYR A 100 -11.50 -10.07 -13.39
N GLU A 101 -12.78 -10.36 -13.15
CA GLU A 101 -13.42 -10.09 -11.86
C GLU A 101 -12.72 -10.83 -10.71
N SER A 102 -12.35 -12.09 -10.92
CA SER A 102 -11.60 -12.85 -9.92
C SER A 102 -10.24 -12.22 -9.61
N LYS A 103 -9.55 -11.68 -10.62
CA LYS A 103 -8.28 -10.95 -10.42
C LYS A 103 -8.50 -9.69 -9.60
N LEU A 104 -9.56 -8.95 -9.90
CA LEU A 104 -9.90 -7.70 -9.23
C LEU A 104 -10.26 -7.94 -7.77
N ASP A 105 -11.10 -8.94 -7.49
CA ASP A 105 -11.51 -9.31 -6.13
C ASP A 105 -10.32 -9.74 -5.27
N MET A 106 -9.38 -10.49 -5.83
CA MET A 106 -8.16 -10.89 -5.12
C MET A 106 -7.27 -9.70 -4.74
N MET A 107 -7.37 -8.54 -5.40
CA MET A 107 -6.64 -7.34 -4.97
C MET A 107 -7.19 -6.76 -3.66
N GLY A 108 -8.45 -7.06 -3.35
CA GLY A 108 -9.12 -6.73 -2.09
C GLY A 108 -9.02 -7.86 -1.07
N GLY A 109 -9.59 -7.65 0.11
CA GLY A 109 -9.52 -8.61 1.20
C GLY A 109 -10.12 -9.97 0.82
N CYS A 110 -9.39 -11.05 1.05
CA CYS A 110 -9.87 -12.42 0.82
C CYS A 110 -9.20 -13.41 1.77
N HIS A 111 -9.74 -14.63 1.86
CA HIS A 111 -9.20 -15.66 2.76
C HIS A 111 -7.78 -16.13 2.40
N LEU A 112 -7.35 -15.98 1.14
CA LEU A 112 -6.03 -16.40 0.70
C LEU A 112 -4.92 -15.41 1.09
N PHE A 113 -5.21 -14.11 1.00
CA PHE A 113 -4.19 -13.05 1.17
C PHE A 113 -4.46 -12.15 2.38
N GLY A 114 -5.53 -12.43 3.13
CA GLY A 114 -5.94 -11.64 4.28
C GLY A 114 -6.65 -10.34 3.90
N PRO A 115 -6.81 -9.41 4.86
CA PRO A 115 -7.64 -8.20 4.69
C PRO A 115 -7.09 -7.23 3.64
N ASP A 116 -5.78 -7.30 3.37
CA ASP A 116 -5.12 -6.41 2.42
C ASP A 116 -5.19 -6.89 0.96
N GLY A 117 -5.57 -8.15 0.73
CA GLY A 117 -5.57 -8.77 -0.58
C GLY A 117 -4.17 -9.07 -1.11
N PHE A 118 -4.09 -9.38 -2.40
CA PHE A 118 -2.84 -9.74 -3.05
C PHE A 118 -1.77 -8.65 -2.84
N PRO A 119 -0.54 -9.03 -2.43
CA PRO A 119 0.53 -8.08 -2.14
C PRO A 119 1.08 -7.50 -3.44
N VAL A 120 0.72 -6.25 -3.74
CA VAL A 120 1.25 -5.51 -4.90
C VAL A 120 2.10 -4.35 -4.40
N THR A 121 1.45 -3.36 -3.79
CA THR A 121 2.12 -2.12 -3.34
C THR A 121 3.09 -2.36 -2.18
N SER A 122 2.94 -3.45 -1.43
CA SER A 122 3.88 -3.87 -0.39
C SER A 122 5.18 -4.47 -0.94
N LEU A 123 5.18 -4.94 -2.19
CA LEU A 123 6.37 -5.45 -2.87
C LEU A 123 7.23 -4.33 -3.47
N PHE A 124 6.70 -3.10 -3.55
CA PHE A 124 7.40 -2.00 -4.19
C PHE A 124 8.66 -1.59 -3.44
N ASN A 125 9.72 -1.38 -4.22
CA ASN A 125 10.80 -0.52 -3.80
C ASN A 125 10.38 0.97 -3.86
N ARG A 126 11.26 1.86 -3.41
CA ARG A 126 10.96 3.31 -3.36
C ARG A 126 10.67 3.91 -4.74
N ALA A 127 11.40 3.51 -5.78
CA ALA A 127 11.22 4.04 -7.14
C ALA A 127 9.87 3.61 -7.72
N GLN A 128 9.51 2.33 -7.55
CA GLN A 128 8.22 1.78 -7.93
C GLN A 128 7.06 2.46 -7.22
N GLY A 129 7.21 2.78 -5.94
CA GLY A 129 6.20 3.54 -5.20
C GLY A 129 5.98 4.96 -5.74
N ILE A 130 7.03 5.64 -6.21
CA ILE A 130 6.89 6.95 -6.89
C ILE A 130 6.18 6.77 -8.23
N GLN A 131 6.66 5.82 -9.04
CA GLN A 131 6.07 5.52 -10.34
C GLN A 131 4.59 5.16 -10.24
N TYR A 132 4.19 4.44 -9.19
CA TYR A 132 2.80 4.12 -8.91
C TYR A 132 1.94 5.36 -8.67
N THR A 133 2.41 6.29 -7.83
CA THR A 133 1.73 7.59 -7.64
C THR A 133 1.59 8.34 -8.97
N ASP A 134 2.69 8.49 -9.72
CA ASP A 134 2.70 9.25 -10.97
C ASP A 134 1.77 8.63 -12.01
N ARG A 135 1.73 7.30 -12.12
CA ARG A 135 0.83 6.59 -13.05
C ARG A 135 -0.64 6.69 -12.64
N ILE A 136 -0.97 6.69 -11.35
CA ILE A 136 -2.35 6.95 -10.89
C ILE A 136 -2.77 8.35 -11.32
N VAL A 137 -1.94 9.37 -11.04
CA VAL A 137 -2.23 10.76 -11.43
C VAL A 137 -2.42 10.86 -12.94
N ALA A 138 -1.46 10.35 -13.73
CA ALA A 138 -1.52 10.41 -15.18
C ALA A 138 -2.76 9.70 -15.76
N HIS A 139 -3.15 8.55 -15.20
CA HIS A 139 -4.33 7.83 -15.65
C HIS A 139 -5.61 8.59 -15.30
N PHE A 140 -5.82 8.93 -14.03
CA PHE A 140 -7.10 9.47 -13.56
C PHE A 140 -7.28 10.96 -13.86
N SER A 141 -6.21 11.73 -14.01
CA SER A 141 -6.34 13.12 -14.49
C SER A 141 -6.85 13.20 -15.92
N ARG A 142 -6.59 12.20 -16.77
CA ARG A 142 -7.23 12.09 -18.09
C ARG A 142 -8.72 11.77 -18.01
N HIS A 143 -9.16 11.25 -16.86
CA HIS A 143 -10.57 11.00 -16.53
C HIS A 143 -11.19 12.12 -15.68
N GLY A 144 -10.54 13.29 -15.59
CA GLY A 144 -11.07 14.47 -14.91
C GLY A 144 -10.81 14.53 -13.40
N VAL A 145 -10.03 13.59 -12.84
CA VAL A 145 -9.72 13.59 -11.40
C VAL A 145 -8.58 14.58 -11.11
N VAL A 146 -8.79 15.45 -10.13
CA VAL A 146 -7.82 16.45 -9.70
C VAL A 146 -7.13 16.01 -8.41
N PHE A 147 -5.79 16.01 -8.40
CA PHE A 147 -4.95 15.60 -7.26
C PHE A 147 -4.02 16.70 -6.74
N SER A 148 -4.09 17.92 -7.27
CA SER A 148 -3.11 18.98 -7.01
C SER A 148 -2.98 19.36 -5.53
N ASP A 149 -4.09 19.30 -4.79
CA ASP A 149 -4.13 19.53 -3.35
C ASP A 149 -3.45 18.38 -2.57
N LEU A 150 -3.75 17.13 -2.95
CA LEU A 150 -3.17 15.95 -2.30
C LEU A 150 -1.65 15.81 -2.54
N LEU A 151 -1.17 16.26 -3.70
CA LEU A 151 0.25 16.24 -4.04
C LEU A 151 1.01 17.45 -3.46
N GLY A 152 0.31 18.57 -3.24
CA GLY A 152 0.88 19.81 -2.70
C GLY A 152 1.11 19.77 -1.19
N GLU A 153 0.27 19.08 -0.41
CA GLU A 153 0.40 18.97 1.05
C GLU A 153 1.62 18.15 1.52
N VAL A 154 2.33 17.46 0.62
CA VAL A 154 3.54 16.68 0.95
C VAL A 154 4.83 17.51 0.75
N ALA A 155 4.71 18.79 0.36
CA ALA A 155 5.84 19.69 0.10
C ALA A 155 6.04 20.80 1.14
N ALA A 156 5.35 20.79 2.29
CA ALA A 156 5.52 21.77 3.37
C ALA A 156 5.79 21.09 4.72
#